data_AF-A0A523PG75-F1
#
_entry.id   AF-A0A523PG75-F1
#
_cell.length_a   1.000
_cell.length_b   1.000
_cell.length_c   1.000
_cell.angle_alpha   90.00
_cell.angle_beta   90.00
_cell.angle_gamma   90.00
#
_symmetry.space_group_name_H-M   'P 1'
#
loop_
_entity.id
_entity.type
_entity.pdbx_description
1 polymer ?
#
loop_
_entity_poly.entity_id
_entity_poly.type
_entity_poly.pdbx_seq_one_letter_code
_entity_poly.pdbx_strand_id
1 'polypeptide(L)'
;MPNNKQAKKRVTQDEGRSAANKVVRSRMRSAMKKVLQAESPEAAREALSEATKRVDKAAKKRVIHANSAARKKAQLTRATKG
;
A
#
# COMPACT_ATOMS: atom_id res chain seq x y z
N MET A 1 28.51 4.19 10.75
CA MET A 1 27.91 4.46 12.07
C MET A 1 27.44 5.90 12.13
N PRO A 2 26.44 6.27 12.95
CA PRO A 2 26.05 7.67 13.12
C PRO A 2 27.17 8.44 13.85
N ASN A 3 27.71 9.47 13.19
CA ASN A 3 28.86 10.23 13.69
C ASN A 3 28.48 11.36 14.66
N ASN A 4 27.17 11.61 14.87
CA ASN A 4 26.70 12.63 15.80
C ASN A 4 25.40 12.19 16.50
N LYS A 5 25.02 12.88 17.59
CA LYS A 5 23.83 12.56 18.40
C LYS A 5 22.53 12.63 17.59
N GLN A 6 22.42 13.58 16.66
CA GLN A 6 21.24 13.75 15.82
C GLN A 6 21.09 12.59 14.82
N ALA A 7 22.18 12.12 14.24
CA ALA A 7 22.21 10.99 13.32
C ALA A 7 21.79 9.69 14.02
N LYS A 8 22.26 9.46 15.25
CA LYS A 8 21.80 8.32 16.07
C LYS A 8 20.29 8.38 16.31
N LYS A 9 19.76 9.58 16.59
CA LYS A 9 18.30 9.80 16.73
C LYS A 9 17.53 9.59 15.41
N ARG A 10 18.10 9.96 14.25
CA ARG A 10 17.46 9.70 12.96
C ARG A 10 17.35 8.21 12.67
N VAL A 11 18.42 7.45 12.91
CA VAL A 11 18.41 5.99 12.72
C VAL A 11 17.28 5.32 13.52
N THR A 12 17.16 5.63 14.82
CA THR A 12 16.09 5.02 15.65
C THR A 12 14.69 5.45 15.22
N GLN A 13 14.50 6.71 14.80
CA GLN A 13 13.22 7.18 14.26
C GLN A 13 12.86 6.51 12.93
N ASP A 14 13.83 6.36 12.04
CA ASP A 14 13.64 5.82 10.71
C ASP A 14 13.39 4.31 10.75
N GLU A 15 14.00 3.58 11.68
CA GLU A 15 13.67 2.17 11.96
C GLU A 15 12.20 2.00 12.32
N GLY A 16 11.69 2.79 13.27
CA GLY A 16 10.28 2.75 13.69
C GLY A 16 9.32 3.10 12.55
N ARG A 17 9.64 4.15 11.77
CA ARG A 17 8.86 4.54 10.59
C ARG A 17 8.89 3.48 9.50
N SER A 18 10.05 2.87 9.26
CA SER A 18 10.25 1.81 8.26
C SER A 18 9.39 0.59 8.60
N ALA A 19 9.40 0.15 9.87
CA ALA A 19 8.57 -0.96 10.34
C ALA A 19 7.06 -0.69 10.14
N ALA A 20 6.58 0.48 10.55
CA ALA A 20 5.18 0.87 10.36
C ALA A 20 4.78 0.94 8.87
N ASN A 21 5.65 1.53 8.04
CA ASN A 21 5.43 1.64 6.59
C ASN A 21 5.46 0.28 5.89
N LYS A 22 6.31 -0.65 6.35
CA LYS A 22 6.37 -2.04 5.84
C LYS A 22 5.03 -2.75 6.04
N VAL A 23 4.40 -2.60 7.21
CA VAL A 23 3.08 -3.19 7.49
C VAL A 23 2.00 -2.62 6.57
N VAL A 24 1.94 -1.29 6.42
CA VAL A 24 0.96 -0.63 5.54
C VAL A 24 1.14 -1.08 4.09
N ARG A 25 2.40 -1.11 3.61
CA ARG A 25 2.74 -1.51 2.24
C ARG A 25 2.42 -2.99 1.99
N SER A 26 2.70 -3.86 2.96
CA SER A 26 2.38 -5.29 2.88
C SER A 26 0.87 -5.51 2.79
N ARG A 27 0.09 -4.92 3.71
CA ARG A 27 -1.39 -5.00 3.69
C ARG A 27 -1.99 -4.51 2.38
N MET A 28 -1.47 -3.42 1.82
CA MET A 28 -1.90 -2.93 0.50
C MET A 28 -1.59 -3.95 -0.59
N ARG A 29 -0.38 -4.51 -0.64
CA ARG A 29 0.01 -5.53 -1.64
C ARG A 29 -0.82 -6.79 -1.53
N SER A 30 -1.07 -7.29 -0.32
CA SER A 30 -1.92 -8.47 -0.09
C SER A 30 -3.34 -8.23 -0.59
N ALA A 31 -3.94 -7.07 -0.31
CA ALA A 31 -5.28 -6.74 -0.80
C ALA A 31 -5.34 -6.65 -2.33
N MET A 32 -4.32 -6.05 -2.97
CA MET A 32 -4.23 -6.03 -4.44
C MET A 32 -4.08 -7.44 -5.02
N LYS A 33 -3.29 -8.31 -4.38
CA LYS A 33 -3.11 -9.70 -4.81
C LYS A 33 -4.43 -10.49 -4.76
N LYS A 34 -5.25 -10.28 -3.72
CA LYS A 34 -6.58 -10.91 -3.62
C LYS A 34 -7.48 -10.56 -4.80
N VAL A 35 -7.48 -9.31 -5.26
CA VAL A 35 -8.26 -8.89 -6.44
C VAL A 35 -7.79 -9.61 -7.70
N LEU A 36 -6.46 -9.74 -7.88
CA LEU A 36 -5.88 -10.38 -9.06
C LEU A 36 -6.01 -11.91 -9.06
N GLN A 37 -6.22 -12.53 -7.90
CA GLN A 37 -6.37 -13.98 -7.75
C GLN A 37 -7.84 -14.40 -7.60
N ALA A 38 -8.79 -13.47 -7.65
CA ALA A 38 -10.20 -13.80 -7.57
C ALA A 38 -10.62 -14.58 -8.83
N GLU A 39 -11.24 -15.73 -8.62
CA GLU A 39 -11.66 -16.64 -9.71
C GLU A 39 -13.01 -16.24 -10.32
N SER A 40 -13.81 -15.44 -9.61
CA SER A 40 -15.10 -14.96 -10.07
C SER A 40 -15.16 -13.42 -10.17
N PRO A 41 -15.89 -12.87 -11.15
CA PRO A 41 -16.04 -11.43 -11.32
C PRO A 41 -16.73 -10.74 -10.13
N GLU A 42 -17.63 -11.45 -9.43
CA GLU A 42 -18.29 -10.92 -8.23
C GLU A 42 -17.33 -10.83 -7.04
N ALA A 43 -16.55 -11.90 -6.79
CA ALA A 43 -15.53 -11.90 -5.74
C ALA A 43 -14.45 -10.83 -6.01
N ALA A 44 -14.11 -10.60 -7.28
CA ALA A 44 -13.17 -9.56 -7.67
C ALA A 44 -13.69 -8.15 -7.37
N ARG A 45 -14.99 -7.90 -7.57
CA ARG A 45 -15.64 -6.61 -7.26
C ARG A 45 -15.68 -6.33 -5.75
N GLU A 46 -16.00 -7.33 -4.95
CA GLU A 46 -15.98 -7.21 -3.48
C GLU A 46 -14.56 -6.93 -2.97
N ALA A 47 -13.57 -7.70 -3.43
CA ALA A 47 -12.17 -7.52 -3.09
C ALA A 47 -11.62 -6.16 -3.53
N LEU A 48 -12.14 -5.60 -4.63
CA LEU A 48 -11.72 -4.30 -5.16
C LEU A 48 -12.09 -3.14 -4.21
N SER A 49 -13.24 -3.21 -3.54
CA SER A 49 -13.63 -2.22 -2.53
C SER A 49 -12.64 -2.21 -1.35
N GLU A 50 -12.22 -3.39 -0.88
CA GLU A 50 -11.21 -3.46 0.18
C GLU A 50 -9.85 -2.94 -0.33
N ALA A 51 -9.40 -3.37 -1.51
CA ALA A 51 -8.12 -2.99 -2.06
C ALA A 51 -8.00 -1.47 -2.30
N THR A 52 -9.03 -0.84 -2.86
CA THR A 52 -9.08 0.62 -3.08
C THR A 52 -8.99 1.37 -1.76
N LYS A 53 -9.75 0.97 -0.73
CA LYS A 53 -9.69 1.55 0.63
C LYS A 53 -8.29 1.44 1.23
N ARG A 54 -7.59 0.32 1.04
CA ARG A 54 -6.21 0.14 1.55
C ARG A 54 -5.20 1.00 0.79
N VAL A 55 -5.35 1.13 -0.52
CA VAL A 55 -4.51 1.99 -1.37
C VAL A 55 -4.66 3.46 -0.97
N ASP A 56 -5.89 3.94 -0.77
CA ASP A 56 -6.15 5.33 -0.38
C ASP A 56 -5.65 5.63 1.04
N LYS A 57 -5.78 4.68 1.97
CA LYS A 57 -5.15 4.81 3.31
C LYS A 57 -3.63 4.89 3.23
N ALA A 58 -2.99 4.13 2.34
CA ALA A 58 -1.54 4.18 2.14
C ALA A 58 -1.10 5.53 1.55
N ALA A 59 -1.90 6.11 0.66
CA ALA A 59 -1.67 7.45 0.10
C ALA A 59 -1.85 8.54 1.15
N LYS A 60 -2.92 8.49 1.96
CA LYS A 60 -3.18 9.44 3.05
C LYS A 60 -2.06 9.47 4.08
N LYS A 61 -1.48 8.30 4.38
CA LYS A 61 -0.30 8.17 5.27
C LYS A 61 1.04 8.50 4.58
N ARG A 62 1.03 8.95 3.33
CA ARG A 62 2.21 9.24 2.50
C ARG A 62 3.20 8.07 2.37
N VAL A 63 2.72 6.83 2.53
CA VAL A 63 3.52 5.62 2.32
C VAL A 63 3.72 5.35 0.83
N ILE A 64 2.77 5.79 0.00
CA ILE A 64 2.86 5.85 -1.46
C ILE A 64 2.45 7.24 -1.94
N HIS A 65 2.99 7.67 -3.08
CA HIS A 65 2.58 8.92 -3.70
C HIS A 65 1.14 8.84 -4.25
N ALA A 66 0.42 9.97 -4.27
CA ALA A 66 -0.95 10.06 -4.77
C ALA A 66 -1.07 9.52 -6.21
N ASN A 67 -0.12 9.89 -7.09
CA ASN A 67 -0.09 9.39 -8.47
C ASN A 67 0.10 7.87 -8.54
N SER A 68 0.90 7.29 -7.64
CA SER A 68 1.03 5.83 -7.58
C SER A 68 -0.26 5.17 -7.08
N ALA A 69 -1.01 5.81 -6.20
CA ALA A 69 -2.28 5.32 -5.72
C ALA A 69 -3.32 5.35 -6.85
N ALA A 70 -3.43 6.47 -7.57
CA ALA A 70 -4.29 6.63 -8.74
C ALA A 70 -4.00 5.58 -9.82
N ARG A 71 -2.72 5.39 -10.18
CA ARG A 71 -2.31 4.36 -11.15
C ARG A 71 -2.70 2.96 -10.73
N LYS A 72 -2.50 2.59 -9.45
CA LYS A 72 -2.87 1.27 -8.93
C LYS A 72 -4.38 1.05 -8.94
N LYS A 73 -5.17 2.06 -8.57
CA LYS A 73 -6.63 2.00 -8.66
C LYS A 73 -7.09 1.76 -10.10
N ALA A 74 -6.55 2.54 -11.06
CA ALA A 74 -6.87 2.38 -12.48
C ALA A 74 -6.52 0.97 -13.02
N GLN A 75 -5.37 0.42 -12.63
CA GLN A 75 -4.96 -0.93 -13.01
C GLN A 75 -5.91 -2.01 -12.48
N LEU A 76 -6.29 -1.94 -11.20
CA LEU A 76 -7.23 -2.89 -10.58
C LEU A 76 -8.63 -2.81 -11.19
N THR A 77 -9.12 -1.60 -11.46
CA THR A 77 -10.41 -1.41 -12.12
C THR A 77 -10.41 -1.94 -13.54
N ARG A 78 -9.30 -1.82 -14.28
CA ARG A 78 -9.18 -2.41 -15.63
C ARG A 78 -9.20 -3.93 -15.57
N ALA A 79 -8.49 -4.52 -14.62
CA ALA A 79 -8.38 -5.97 -14.47
C ALA A 79 -9.69 -6.66 -14.03
N THR A 80 -10.65 -5.92 -13.48
CA THR A 80 -11.95 -6.45 -12.99
C THR A 80 -13.11 -6.19 -13.94
N LYS A 81 -12.91 -5.40 -15.00
CA LYS A 81 -13.92 -5.06 -16.01
C LYS A 81 -13.80 -5.90 -17.29
N GLY A 82 -12.70 -6.63 -17.47
CA GLY A 82 -12.55 -7.65 -18.50
C GLY A 82 -12.87 -9.01 -17.91
#